data_AF-A0A2W7R5K8-F1
#
_entry.id   AF-A0A2W7R5K8-F1
#
_cell.length_a   1.000
_cell.length_b   1.000
_cell.length_c   1.000
_cell.angle_alpha   90.00
_cell.angle_beta   90.00
_cell.angle_gamma   90.00
#
_symmetry.space_group_name_H-M   'P 1'
#
loop_
_entity.id
_entity.type
_entity.pdbx_description
1 polymer ?
#
loop_
_entity_poly.entity_id
_entity_poly.type
_entity_poly.pdbx_seq_one_letter_code
_entity_poly.pdbx_strand_id
1 'polypeptide(L)'
;MKTFGKLTYILLIGLTFMQAGASLFAITVNVSTLIESPPASLVSAQGPYAFNPDLFWEKFPTLVLITLLLALVFNWKSSLRKWVLAGGLVWILSGLVVFILLSPAQTEFLSTEFTNTVDQELIALGKTWRNYSLLFMSLSALSGFIYLSGLFSNNKQNR
;
A
#
# COMPACT_ATOMS: atom_id res chain seq x y z
N MET A 1 -9.96 -18.75 -21.53
CA MET A 1 -8.96 -17.76 -21.05
C MET A 1 -7.57 -18.31 -21.33
N LYS A 2 -6.71 -17.57 -22.04
CA LYS A 2 -5.32 -18.00 -22.31
C LYS A 2 -4.53 -18.11 -21.01
N THR A 3 -3.64 -19.10 -20.89
CA THR A 3 -2.84 -19.38 -19.67
C THR A 3 -2.15 -18.14 -19.12
N PHE A 4 -1.59 -17.31 -20.01
CA PHE A 4 -0.90 -16.07 -19.64
C PHE A 4 -1.81 -15.01 -18.99
N GLY A 5 -3.07 -14.89 -19.44
CA GLY A 5 -4.05 -13.99 -18.84
C GLY A 5 -4.45 -14.41 -17.42
N LYS A 6 -4.45 -15.72 -17.14
CA LYS A 6 -4.67 -16.25 -15.77
C LYS A 6 -3.49 -15.91 -14.86
N LEU A 7 -2.27 -16.17 -15.34
CA LEU A 7 -1.03 -15.94 -14.59
C LEU A 7 -0.88 -14.47 -14.18
N THR A 8 -1.03 -13.55 -15.14
CA THR A 8 -0.95 -12.10 -14.86
C THR A 8 -2.01 -11.63 -13.88
N TYR A 9 -3.23 -12.17 -13.95
CA TYR A 9 -4.30 -11.85 -13.01
C TYR A 9 -4.04 -12.37 -11.59
N ILE A 10 -3.55 -13.62 -11.46
CA ILE A 10 -3.17 -14.19 -10.15
C ILE A 10 -1.99 -13.44 -9.55
N LEU A 11 -1.00 -13.08 -10.38
CA LEU A 11 0.14 -12.27 -9.94
C LEU A 11 -0.32 -10.90 -9.42
N LEU A 12 -1.27 -10.25 -10.11
CA LEU A 12 -1.84 -8.98 -9.65
C LEU A 12 -2.51 -9.10 -8.27
N ILE A 13 -3.26 -10.18 -8.03
CA ILE A 13 -3.84 -10.48 -6.71
C ILE A 13 -2.74 -10.62 -5.67
N GLY A 14 -1.72 -11.45 -5.95
CA GLY A 14 -0.61 -11.69 -5.02
C GLY A 14 0.12 -10.40 -4.65
N LEU A 15 0.52 -9.61 -5.64
CA LEU A 15 1.26 -8.37 -5.41
C LEU A 15 0.44 -7.33 -4.65
N THR A 16 -0.86 -7.19 -4.94
CA THR A 16 -1.71 -6.24 -4.20
C THR A 16 -1.92 -6.63 -2.74
N PHE A 17 -2.05 -7.92 -2.43
CA PHE A 17 -2.06 -8.38 -1.04
C PHE A 17 -0.69 -8.27 -0.36
N MET A 18 0.41 -8.49 -1.08
CA MET A 18 1.76 -8.23 -0.55
C MET A 18 1.94 -6.76 -0.16
N GLN A 19 1.47 -5.82 -1.01
CA GLN A 19 1.48 -4.39 -0.69
C GLN A 19 0.66 -4.09 0.58
N ALA A 20 -0.55 -4.63 0.68
CA ALA A 20 -1.41 -4.45 1.85
C ALA A 20 -0.77 -5.04 3.12
N GLY A 21 -0.19 -6.25 3.04
CA GLY A 21 0.51 -6.90 4.15
C GLY A 21 1.77 -6.13 4.59
N ALA A 22 2.57 -5.65 3.65
CA ALA A 22 3.72 -4.79 3.95
C ALA A 22 3.28 -3.49 4.63
N SER A 23 2.15 -2.92 4.21
CA SER A 23 1.59 -1.70 4.82
C SER A 23 1.11 -1.99 6.24
N LEU A 24 0.47 -3.13 6.47
CA LEU A 24 0.08 -3.56 7.81
C LEU A 24 1.29 -3.70 8.73
N PHE A 25 2.35 -4.38 8.27
CA PHE A 25 3.61 -4.50 9.01
C PHE A 25 4.23 -3.13 9.32
N ALA A 26 4.29 -2.23 8.34
CA ALA A 26 4.82 -0.89 8.54
C ALA A 26 4.02 -0.11 9.59
N ILE A 27 2.70 -0.24 9.61
CA ILE A 27 1.85 0.43 10.60
C ILE A 27 2.06 -0.16 12.00
N THR A 28 2.03 -1.49 12.13
CA THR A 28 2.04 -2.18 13.43
C THR A 28 3.41 -2.16 14.08
N VAL A 29 4.48 -2.23 13.30
CA VAL A 29 5.85 -2.29 13.81
C VAL A 29 6.52 -0.93 13.70
N ASN A 30 6.59 -0.34 12.51
CA ASN A 30 7.40 0.87 12.30
C ASN A 30 6.71 2.14 12.81
N VAL A 31 5.55 2.49 12.24
CA VAL A 31 4.82 3.73 12.58
C VAL A 31 4.44 3.74 14.06
N SER A 32 3.95 2.62 14.59
CA SER A 32 3.54 2.53 16.00
C SER A 32 4.70 2.78 16.96
N THR A 33 5.89 2.26 16.67
CA THR A 33 7.10 2.55 17.46
C THR A 33 7.53 4.02 17.34
N LEU A 34 7.47 4.59 16.14
CA LEU A 34 7.88 5.97 15.91
C LEU A 34 6.97 7.00 16.59
N ILE A 35 5.68 6.71 16.76
CA ILE A 35 4.71 7.64 17.37
C ILE A 35 4.49 7.42 18.87
N GLU A 36 5.15 6.44 19.50
CA GLU A 36 4.92 6.09 20.92
C GLU A 36 5.38 7.20 21.88
N SER A 37 6.56 7.77 21.65
CA SER A 37 7.14 8.84 22.47
C SER A 37 8.03 9.79 21.64
N PRO A 38 7.45 10.44 20.60
CA PRO A 38 8.23 11.33 19.75
C PRO A 38 8.62 12.61 20.50
N PRO A 39 9.81 13.18 20.21
CA PRO A 39 10.75 12.76 19.17
C PRO A 39 11.81 11.74 19.63
N ALA A 40 11.80 11.29 20.90
CA ALA A 40 12.79 10.33 21.41
C ALA A 40 12.76 8.99 20.65
N SER A 41 11.58 8.54 20.23
CA SER A 41 11.39 7.37 19.38
C SER A 41 11.96 7.49 17.96
N LEU A 42 12.23 8.72 17.46
CA LEU A 42 12.77 8.96 16.11
C LEU A 42 14.21 8.47 15.93
N VAL A 43 14.94 8.18 17.02
CA VAL A 43 16.29 7.60 16.96
C VAL A 43 16.33 6.31 16.12
N SER A 44 15.23 5.54 16.11
CA SER A 44 15.09 4.33 15.29
C SER A 44 15.03 4.59 13.77
N ALA A 45 14.65 5.81 13.36
CA ALA A 45 14.60 6.25 11.97
C ALA A 45 15.77 7.19 11.57
N GLN A 46 16.47 7.80 12.53
CA GLN A 46 17.54 8.78 12.27
C GLN A 46 18.94 8.29 12.73
N GLY A 47 19.03 7.18 13.44
CA GLY A 47 20.28 6.63 13.96
C GLY A 47 21.18 5.96 12.90
N PRO A 48 22.41 5.55 13.26
CA PRO A 48 23.38 4.95 12.34
C PRO A 48 22.95 3.57 11.77
N TYR A 49 21.94 2.94 12.37
CA TYR A 49 21.32 1.70 11.92
C TYR A 49 19.83 1.88 11.62
N ALA A 50 19.46 3.06 11.13
CA ALA A 50 18.07 3.41 10.81
C ALA A 50 17.45 2.39 9.86
N PHE A 51 16.24 1.95 10.19
CA PHE A 51 15.45 1.11 9.31
C PHE A 51 15.01 1.93 8.08
N ASN A 52 15.52 1.57 6.90
CA ASN A 52 15.14 2.22 5.64
C ASN A 52 14.35 1.24 4.74
N PRO A 53 13.01 1.38 4.66
CA PRO A 53 12.17 0.59 3.76
C PRO A 53 11.93 1.25 2.39
N ASP A 54 12.59 2.38 2.06
CA ASP A 54 12.26 3.23 0.91
C ASP A 54 12.36 2.47 -0.42
N LEU A 55 13.36 1.59 -0.55
CA LEU A 55 13.53 0.77 -1.74
C LEU A 55 12.27 -0.07 -2.05
N PHE A 56 11.60 -0.60 -1.02
CA PHE A 56 10.35 -1.32 -1.21
C PHE A 56 9.25 -0.35 -1.67
N TRP A 57 9.06 0.77 -0.97
CA TRP A 57 7.97 1.70 -1.24
C TRP A 57 8.10 2.43 -2.58
N GLU A 58 9.31 2.63 -3.09
CA GLU A 58 9.54 3.22 -4.41
C GLU A 58 9.35 2.22 -5.55
N LYS A 59 9.86 0.99 -5.39
CA LYS A 59 9.92 0.02 -6.50
C LYS A 59 8.67 -0.85 -6.58
N PHE A 60 8.09 -1.21 -5.44
CA PHE A 60 6.99 -2.17 -5.40
C PHE A 60 5.72 -1.67 -6.10
N PRO A 61 5.28 -0.39 -5.96
CA PRO A 61 4.13 0.12 -6.70
C PRO A 61 4.32 0.07 -8.22
N THR A 62 5.55 0.27 -8.70
CA THR A 62 5.88 0.14 -10.13
C THR A 62 5.67 -1.29 -10.62
N LEU A 63 6.07 -2.29 -9.83
CA LEU A 63 5.84 -3.71 -10.15
C LEU A 63 4.34 -4.04 -10.21
N VAL A 64 3.55 -3.53 -9.26
CA VAL A 64 2.09 -3.69 -9.26
C VAL A 64 1.47 -3.03 -10.49
N LEU A 65 1.89 -1.81 -10.84
CA LEU A 65 1.40 -1.09 -12.01
C LEU A 65 1.69 -1.85 -13.32
N ILE A 66 2.92 -2.33 -13.51
CA ILE A 66 3.29 -3.14 -14.68
C ILE A 66 2.38 -4.37 -14.75
N THR A 67 2.19 -5.06 -13.62
CA THR A 67 1.34 -6.25 -13.57
C THR A 67 -0.12 -5.93 -13.85
N LEU A 68 -0.63 -4.79 -13.38
CA LEU A 68 -1.97 -4.29 -13.65
C LEU A 68 -2.17 -4.04 -15.15
N LEU A 69 -1.21 -3.37 -15.80
CA LEU A 69 -1.24 -3.11 -17.25
C LEU A 69 -1.22 -4.41 -18.05
N LEU A 70 -0.34 -5.36 -17.70
CA LEU A 70 -0.31 -6.68 -18.33
C LEU A 70 -1.65 -7.41 -18.13
N ALA A 71 -2.16 -7.46 -16.90
CA ALA A 71 -3.44 -8.09 -16.61
C ALA A 71 -4.57 -7.47 -17.43
N LEU A 72 -4.59 -6.15 -17.61
CA LEU A 72 -5.59 -5.44 -18.42
C LEU A 72 -5.49 -5.81 -19.89
N VAL A 73 -4.28 -5.81 -20.47
CA VAL A 73 -4.04 -6.17 -21.87
C VAL A 73 -4.46 -7.62 -22.14
N PHE A 74 -4.01 -8.57 -21.31
CA PHE A 74 -4.30 -10.00 -21.53
C PHE A 74 -5.72 -10.41 -21.18
N ASN A 75 -6.44 -9.62 -20.37
CA ASN A 75 -7.83 -9.87 -19.99
C ASN A 75 -8.83 -8.92 -20.64
N TRP A 76 -8.44 -8.11 -21.62
CA TRP A 76 -9.32 -7.09 -22.22
C TRP A 76 -10.62 -7.65 -22.81
N LYS A 77 -10.55 -8.83 -23.43
CA LYS A 77 -11.71 -9.53 -24.03
C LYS A 77 -12.28 -10.61 -23.11
N SER A 78 -11.89 -10.66 -21.83
CA SER A 78 -12.35 -11.68 -20.88
C SER A 78 -13.37 -11.12 -19.89
N SER A 79 -14.12 -12.01 -19.24
CA SER A 79 -15.03 -11.69 -18.14
C SER A 79 -14.32 -11.04 -16.93
N LEU A 80 -12.98 -11.12 -16.86
CA LEU A 80 -12.18 -10.50 -15.81
C LEU A 80 -11.92 -9.00 -16.03
N ARG A 81 -12.13 -8.46 -17.25
CA ARG A 81 -11.85 -7.04 -17.55
C ARG A 81 -12.48 -6.08 -16.52
N LYS A 82 -13.75 -6.29 -16.18
CA LYS A 82 -14.46 -5.43 -15.22
C LYS A 82 -13.81 -5.44 -13.83
N TRP A 83 -13.27 -6.59 -13.41
CA TRP A 83 -12.62 -6.76 -12.12
C TRP A 83 -11.22 -6.15 -12.12
N VAL A 84 -10.47 -6.29 -13.22
CA VAL A 84 -9.19 -5.59 -13.42
C VAL A 84 -9.38 -4.08 -13.35
N LEU A 85 -10.40 -3.53 -14.03
CA LEU A 85 -10.67 -2.10 -14.04
C LEU A 85 -11.13 -1.59 -12.67
N ALA A 86 -12.08 -2.28 -12.03
CA ALA A 86 -12.60 -1.88 -10.73
C ALA A 86 -11.53 -1.91 -9.64
N GLY A 87 -10.76 -3.00 -9.54
CA GLY A 87 -9.67 -3.08 -8.58
C GLY A 87 -8.54 -2.10 -8.94
N GLY A 88 -8.24 -1.93 -10.23
CA GLY A 88 -7.21 -1.01 -10.70
C GLY A 88 -7.50 0.43 -10.31
N LEU A 89 -8.77 0.85 -10.42
CA LEU A 89 -9.20 2.17 -9.97
C LEU A 89 -8.98 2.35 -8.46
N VAL A 90 -9.37 1.37 -7.64
CA VAL A 90 -9.18 1.42 -6.18
C VAL A 90 -7.69 1.45 -5.82
N TRP A 91 -6.86 0.68 -6.53
CA TRP A 91 -5.40 0.70 -6.32
C TRP A 91 -4.77 2.04 -6.73
N ILE A 92 -5.22 2.67 -7.82
CA ILE A 92 -4.77 4.02 -8.19
C ILE A 92 -5.16 5.04 -7.11
N LEU A 93 -6.39 4.96 -6.58
CA LEU A 93 -6.82 5.80 -5.47
C LEU A 93 -5.95 5.60 -4.22
N SER A 94 -5.52 4.37 -3.93
CA SER A 94 -4.60 4.12 -2.82
C SER A 94 -3.24 4.79 -3.07
N GLY A 95 -2.72 4.75 -4.30
CA GLY A 95 -1.51 5.48 -4.69
C GLY A 95 -1.64 6.99 -4.49
N LEU A 96 -2.79 7.58 -4.84
CA LEU A 96 -3.04 9.01 -4.62
C LEU A 96 -3.05 9.39 -3.13
N VAL A 97 -3.59 8.53 -2.27
CA VAL A 97 -3.50 8.71 -0.80
C VAL A 97 -2.04 8.80 -0.37
N VAL A 98 -1.17 7.96 -0.93
CA VAL A 98 0.26 8.01 -0.61
C VAL A 98 0.87 9.35 -1.01
N PHE A 99 0.77 9.71 -2.29
CA PHE A 99 1.44 10.89 -2.82
C PHE A 99 0.91 12.21 -2.23
N ILE A 100 -0.40 12.32 -2.00
CA ILE A 100 -1.05 13.58 -1.62
C ILE A 100 -1.12 13.75 -0.09
N LEU A 101 -1.32 12.66 0.66
CA LEU A 101 -1.61 12.73 2.10
C LEU A 101 -0.51 12.10 2.94
N LEU A 102 -0.09 10.89 2.60
CA LEU A 102 0.84 10.12 3.42
C LEU A 102 2.27 10.69 3.38
N SER A 103 2.80 10.88 2.17
CA SER A 103 4.19 11.34 1.99
C SER A 103 4.44 12.70 2.64
N PRO A 104 3.57 13.72 2.49
CA PRO A 104 3.77 14.99 3.20
C PRO A 104 3.78 14.84 4.72
N ALA A 105 2.81 14.13 5.29
CA ALA A 105 2.72 13.92 6.74
C ALA A 105 3.93 13.15 7.28
N GLN A 106 4.42 12.16 6.52
CA GLN A 106 5.62 11.39 6.88
C GLN A 106 6.87 12.27 6.84
N THR A 107 7.06 13.06 5.77
CA THR A 107 8.23 13.95 5.64
C THR A 107 8.25 14.99 6.76
N GLU A 108 7.11 15.61 7.06
CA GLU A 108 6.99 16.59 8.14
C GLU A 108 7.36 15.95 9.49
N PHE A 109 6.79 14.78 9.81
CA PHE A 109 7.07 14.06 11.06
C PHE A 109 8.54 13.65 11.21
N LEU A 110 9.14 13.11 10.15
CA LEU A 110 10.54 12.63 10.19
C LEU A 110 11.58 13.76 10.12
N SER A 111 11.18 14.95 9.67
CA SER A 111 12.05 16.14 9.62
C SER A 111 12.17 16.87 10.96
N THR A 112 11.38 16.49 11.97
CA THR A 112 11.39 17.16 13.27
C THR A 112 12.68 16.85 14.03
N GLU A 113 13.34 17.89 14.55
CA GLU A 113 14.56 17.74 15.34
C GLU A 113 14.29 17.04 16.68
N PHE A 114 15.29 16.31 17.17
CA PHE A 114 15.22 15.64 18.45
C PHE A 114 15.13 16.65 19.60
N THR A 115 14.16 16.46 20.50
CA THR A 115 14.04 17.16 21.78
C THR A 115 13.64 16.20 22.90
N ASN A 116 14.03 16.49 24.14
CA ASN A 116 13.67 15.69 25.32
C ASN A 116 12.26 16.00 25.86
N THR A 117 11.55 16.96 25.26
CA THR A 117 10.19 17.34 25.63
C THR A 117 9.18 16.77 24.66
N VAL A 118 8.14 16.09 25.17
CA VAL A 118 7.05 15.56 24.35
C VAL A 118 6.27 16.71 23.70
N ASP A 119 6.21 16.68 22.36
CA ASP A 119 5.45 17.64 21.57
C ASP A 119 4.07 17.09 21.21
N GLN A 120 3.01 17.77 21.66
CA GLN A 120 1.62 17.37 21.40
C GLN A 120 1.22 17.55 19.93
N GLU A 121 1.79 18.52 19.23
CA GLU A 121 1.55 18.71 17.79
C GLU A 121 2.17 17.56 17.00
N LEU A 122 3.37 17.14 17.39
CA LEU A 122 4.05 15.99 16.76
C LEU A 122 3.28 14.67 17.00
N ILE A 123 2.68 14.48 18.17
CA ILE A 123 1.78 13.34 18.43
C ILE A 123 0.55 13.39 17.50
N ALA A 124 -0.05 14.56 17.31
CA ALA A 124 -1.20 14.72 16.41
C ALA A 124 -0.81 14.42 14.96
N LEU A 125 0.35 14.90 14.51
CA LEU A 125 0.91 14.61 13.20
C LEU A 125 1.20 13.11 13.01
N GLY A 126 1.79 12.45 14.00
CA GLY A 126 2.03 11.01 14.00
C GLY A 126 0.73 10.18 13.90
N LYS A 127 -0.35 10.62 14.58
CA LYS A 127 -1.68 10.00 14.43
C LYS A 127 -2.24 10.20 13.02
N THR A 128 -2.08 11.38 12.44
CA THR A 128 -2.48 11.67 11.06
C THR A 128 -1.74 10.77 10.07
N TRP A 129 -0.42 10.66 10.20
CA TRP A 129 0.41 9.74 9.42
C TRP A 129 -0.08 8.28 9.52
N ARG A 130 -0.35 7.80 10.74
CA ARG A 130 -0.90 6.46 10.97
C ARG A 130 -2.27 6.26 10.31
N ASN A 131 -3.15 7.25 10.39
CA ASN A 131 -4.50 7.17 9.81
C ASN A 131 -4.44 7.11 8.28
N TYR A 132 -3.59 7.92 7.64
CA TYR A 132 -3.37 7.84 6.20
C TYR A 132 -2.73 6.51 5.78
N SER A 133 -1.82 5.97 6.60
CA SER A 133 -1.24 4.64 6.37
C SER A 133 -2.31 3.55 6.38
N LEU A 134 -3.23 3.60 7.37
CA LEU A 134 -4.36 2.69 7.47
C LEU A 134 -5.31 2.81 6.27
N LEU A 135 -5.58 4.02 5.80
CA LEU A 135 -6.39 4.24 4.60
C LEU A 135 -5.74 3.64 3.36
N PHE A 136 -4.44 3.89 3.14
CA PHE A 136 -3.67 3.30 2.03
C PHE A 136 -3.70 1.76 2.07
N MET A 137 -3.46 1.18 3.26
CA MET A 137 -3.51 -0.26 3.48
C MET A 137 -4.89 -0.84 3.18
N SER A 138 -5.95 -0.18 3.67
CA SER A 138 -7.34 -0.60 3.47
C SER A 138 -7.76 -0.58 2.01
N LEU A 139 -7.41 0.48 1.27
CA LEU A 139 -7.68 0.58 -0.16
C LEU A 139 -6.89 -0.47 -0.96
N SER A 140 -5.62 -0.69 -0.60
CA SER A 140 -4.81 -1.73 -1.24
C SER A 140 -5.39 -3.13 -1.03
N ALA A 141 -5.84 -3.44 0.20
CA ALA A 141 -6.52 -4.69 0.52
C ALA A 141 -7.86 -4.82 -0.23
N LEU A 142 -8.67 -3.76 -0.27
CA LEU A 142 -9.92 -3.71 -1.00
C LEU A 142 -9.72 -4.01 -2.49
N SER A 143 -8.70 -3.42 -3.11
CA SER A 143 -8.32 -3.76 -4.49
C SER A 143 -8.03 -5.25 -4.65
N GLY A 144 -7.26 -5.85 -3.74
CA GLY A 144 -6.97 -7.29 -3.73
C GLY A 144 -8.24 -8.15 -3.66
N PHE A 145 -9.18 -7.78 -2.78
CA PHE A 145 -10.48 -8.46 -2.65
C PHE A 145 -11.37 -8.32 -3.89
N ILE A 146 -11.34 -7.17 -4.57
CA ILE A 146 -12.06 -6.98 -5.84
C ILE A 146 -11.49 -7.91 -6.91
N TYR A 147 -10.17 -7.99 -7.04
CA TYR A 147 -9.55 -8.93 -7.98
C TYR A 147 -9.86 -10.39 -7.63
N LEU A 148 -9.78 -10.74 -6.35
CA LEU A 148 -10.08 -12.09 -5.88
C LEU A 148 -11.54 -12.50 -6.20
N SER A 149 -12.48 -11.57 -6.05
CA SER A 149 -13.89 -11.76 -6.40
C SER A 149 -14.09 -12.10 -7.88
N GLY A 150 -13.24 -11.58 -8.76
CA GLY A 150 -13.23 -11.93 -10.18
C GLY A 150 -12.94 -13.41 -10.46
N LEU A 151 -12.06 -14.06 -9.68
CA LEU A 151 -11.82 -15.51 -9.81
C LEU A 151 -13.06 -16.32 -9.47
N PHE A 152 -13.72 -16.00 -8.36
CA PHE A 152 -14.91 -16.71 -7.91
C PHE A 152 -16.11 -16.50 -8.83
N SER A 153 -16.29 -15.29 -9.36
CA SER A 153 -17.35 -14.99 -10.32
C SER A 153 -17.17 -15.72 -11.64
N ASN A 154 -15.93 -15.88 -12.11
CA ASN A 154 -15.64 -16.54 -13.38
C ASN A 154 -15.82 -18.06 -13.31
N ASN A 155 -15.56 -18.68 -12.14
CA ASN A 155 -15.80 -20.11 -11.94
C ASN A 155 -17.29 -20.49 -12.02
N LYS A 156 -18.20 -19.60 -11.60
CA LYS A 156 -19.65 -19.83 -11.70
C LYS A 156 -20.18 -19.79 -13.13
N GLN A 157 -19.52 -19.09 -14.04
CA GLN A 157 -19.94 -19.00 -15.46
C GLN A 157 -19.50 -20.20 -16.30
N ASN A 158 -18.59 -21.04 -15.80
CA ASN A 158 -18.07 -22.22 -16.51
C ASN A 158 -18.62 -23.55 -15.93
N ARG A 159 -19.59 -23.49 -15.02
CA ARG A 159 -20.39 -24.63 -14.54
C ARG A 159 -21.77 -24.55 -15.17
#